data_AF-A0A078S908-F1
#
_entry.id   AF-A0A078S908-F1
#
_cell.length_a   1.000
_cell.length_b   1.000
_cell.length_c   1.000
_cell.angle_alpha   90.00
_cell.angle_beta   90.00
_cell.angle_gamma   90.00
#
_symmetry.space_group_name_H-M   'P 1'
#
loop_
_entity.id
_entity.type
_entity.pdbx_description
1 polymer ?
#
loop_
_entity_poly.entity_id
_entity_poly.type
_entity_poly.pdbx_seq_one_letter_code
_entity_poly.pdbx_strand_id
1 'polypeptide(L)'
;MFSSDMQDIRIADVHDKLSLRIEVDGQEALSEIYYPDHSNTVIICDPGDIINEYFVRPELNGGDDRVALLPMEVRLELSDSESTENYTLHVFYSRYHVSFDPQTDFIFYSRYKIKHIRQNSIDYLSFFVSARTEVFIDIIYMESGSSIKKTIKLELSGTDRMTAYNMSPVKISRLSGVQCDNIISYDARITNGTLTDLVRYVLDRQNHREMHQFLYYNVFGLPESISFSGLVQYSPELEGDIADLTKQKRRFSTFFNDLRTVNTGYLDENKYKALVDMLTSPVQRWYDAPSLPMEIIITDIDFTHTKMGNQRVNVNLTFCPASRKHQVFDRYSFGGGIFDYTFDRTFE
;
A
#
# COMPACT_ATOMS: atom_id res chain seq x y z
N MET A 1 9.69 12.33 -11.83
CA MET A 1 10.63 11.94 -10.75
C MET A 1 9.86 11.48 -9.51
N PHE A 2 10.49 10.80 -8.56
CA PHE A 2 9.87 10.49 -7.27
C PHE A 2 9.98 11.66 -6.29
N SER A 3 8.98 11.86 -5.44
CA SER A 3 8.93 12.97 -4.47
C SER A 3 10.06 12.94 -3.45
N SER A 4 10.38 11.76 -2.89
CA SER A 4 11.53 11.62 -1.98
C SER A 4 12.89 11.75 -2.67
N ASP A 5 12.97 11.63 -4.00
CA ASP A 5 14.21 11.87 -4.75
C ASP A 5 14.35 13.33 -5.19
N MET A 6 13.42 14.21 -4.81
CA MET A 6 13.53 15.64 -5.05
C MET A 6 14.63 16.23 -4.18
N GLN A 7 15.65 16.78 -4.83
CA GLN A 7 16.74 17.49 -4.16
C GLN A 7 16.32 18.91 -3.81
N ASP A 8 17.06 19.53 -2.89
CA ASP A 8 16.98 20.96 -2.63
C ASP A 8 17.08 21.76 -3.93
N ILE A 9 16.21 22.75 -4.08
CA ILE A 9 16.26 23.66 -5.22
C ILE A 9 17.24 24.77 -4.87
N ARG A 10 18.29 24.92 -5.68
CA ARG A 10 19.32 25.94 -5.51
C ARG A 10 19.23 26.97 -6.62
N ILE A 11 19.11 28.23 -6.24
CA ILE A 11 18.93 29.36 -7.15
C ILE A 11 20.08 30.32 -6.87
N ALA A 12 20.99 30.43 -7.83
CA ALA A 12 22.18 31.27 -7.75
C ALA A 12 21.91 32.66 -8.34
N ASP A 13 22.83 33.59 -8.08
CA ASP A 13 22.85 34.96 -8.63
C ASP A 13 21.61 35.80 -8.25
N VAL A 14 21.01 35.54 -7.09
CA VAL A 14 19.92 36.36 -6.53
C VAL A 14 20.52 37.56 -5.81
N HIS A 15 20.16 38.78 -6.22
CA HIS A 15 20.78 40.02 -5.70
C HIS A 15 19.96 40.79 -4.66
N ASP A 16 18.64 40.65 -4.64
CA ASP A 16 17.78 41.36 -3.69
C ASP A 16 16.76 40.41 -3.06
N LYS A 17 15.61 40.23 -3.69
CA LYS A 17 14.56 39.30 -3.25
C LYS A 17 14.17 38.36 -4.37
N LEU A 18 13.82 37.15 -3.99
CA LEU A 18 13.25 36.13 -4.87
C LEU A 18 11.86 35.77 -4.36
N SER A 19 10.84 35.94 -5.19
CA SER A 19 9.51 35.42 -4.93
C SER A 19 9.42 34.00 -5.50
N LEU A 20 9.05 33.05 -4.65
CA LEU A 20 8.81 31.66 -5.01
C LEU A 20 7.32 31.36 -4.84
N ARG A 21 6.71 30.76 -5.86
CA ARG A 21 5.39 30.17 -5.77
C ARG A 21 5.43 28.71 -6.25
N ILE A 22 4.90 27.81 -5.43
CA ILE A 22 4.74 26.40 -5.75
C ILE A 22 3.25 26.11 -5.85
N GLU A 23 2.83 25.57 -6.98
CA GLU A 23 1.46 25.12 -7.24
C GLU A 23 1.48 23.60 -7.50
N VAL A 24 0.62 22.84 -6.81
CA VAL A 24 0.47 21.39 -6.97
C VAL A 24 -0.94 21.11 -7.47
N ASP A 25 -1.06 20.54 -8.67
CA ASP A 25 -2.33 20.27 -9.36
C ASP A 25 -3.30 21.47 -9.37
N GLY A 26 -2.78 22.68 -9.53
CA GLY A 26 -3.56 23.91 -9.56
C GLY A 26 -3.86 24.53 -8.19
N GLN A 27 -3.45 23.89 -7.09
CA GLN A 27 -3.57 24.43 -5.74
C GLN A 27 -2.25 25.06 -5.28
N GLU A 28 -2.31 26.29 -4.78
CA GLU A 28 -1.13 26.94 -4.17
C GLU A 28 -0.67 26.17 -2.93
N ALA A 29 0.57 25.71 -2.96
CA ALA A 29 1.20 24.96 -1.88
C ALA A 29 2.16 25.82 -1.05
N LEU A 30 2.86 26.74 -1.71
CA LEU A 30 3.79 27.67 -1.06
C LEU A 30 3.82 28.98 -1.85
N SER A 31 3.87 30.11 -1.15
CA SER A 31 4.03 31.43 -1.76
C SER A 31 4.79 32.32 -0.78
N GLU A 32 6.09 32.49 -1.01
CA GLU A 32 7.00 33.12 -0.07
C GLU A 32 8.07 33.97 -0.77
N ILE A 33 8.65 34.90 -0.01
CA ILE A 33 9.75 35.74 -0.46
C ILE A 33 11.01 35.32 0.29
N TYR A 34 12.05 35.02 -0.47
CA TYR A 34 13.36 34.62 0.02
C TYR A 34 14.40 35.72 -0.24
N TYR A 35 15.42 35.75 0.62
CA TYR A 35 16.59 36.62 0.49
C TYR A 35 17.84 35.74 0.33
N PRO A 36 18.78 36.13 -0.53
CA PRO A 36 19.99 35.38 -0.77
C PRO A 36 20.89 35.34 0.47
N ASP A 37 21.70 34.28 0.55
CA ASP A 37 22.83 34.20 1.47
C ASP A 37 24.00 35.11 1.02
N HIS A 38 25.13 35.05 1.74
CA HIS A 38 26.34 35.81 1.41
C HIS A 38 26.97 35.43 0.05
N SER A 39 26.53 34.33 -0.56
CA SER A 39 26.98 33.85 -1.87
C SER A 39 25.95 34.13 -2.96
N ASN A 40 24.99 35.04 -2.73
CA ASN A 40 23.89 35.34 -3.66
C ASN A 40 23.02 34.11 -4.00
N THR A 41 22.87 33.17 -3.07
CA THR A 41 22.14 31.91 -3.30
C THR A 41 20.92 31.80 -2.40
N VAL A 42 19.80 31.35 -2.97
CA VAL A 42 18.62 30.89 -2.24
C VAL A 42 18.51 29.38 -2.35
N ILE A 43 18.24 28.70 -1.23
CA ILE A 43 18.07 27.25 -1.16
C ILE A 43 16.68 26.96 -0.58
N ILE A 44 15.89 26.20 -1.33
CA ILE A 44 14.59 25.69 -0.89
C ILE A 44 14.82 24.23 -0.51
N CYS A 45 14.77 23.96 0.79
CA CYS A 45 15.03 22.64 1.36
C CYS A 45 13.79 21.74 1.25
N ASP A 46 14.02 20.46 1.03
CA ASP A 46 13.02 19.39 1.12
C ASP A 46 11.67 19.70 0.40
N PRO A 47 11.69 20.18 -0.86
CA PRO A 47 10.44 20.49 -1.58
C PRO A 47 9.53 19.27 -1.75
N GLY A 48 10.10 18.07 -1.74
CA GLY A 48 9.37 16.81 -1.77
C GLY A 48 8.41 16.63 -0.59
N ASP A 49 8.76 17.11 0.60
CA ASP A 49 7.91 17.00 1.80
C ASP A 49 6.66 17.89 1.69
N ILE A 50 6.81 19.10 1.12
CA ILE A 50 5.69 19.99 0.84
C ILE A 50 4.72 19.31 -0.14
N ILE A 51 5.25 18.73 -1.22
CA ILE A 51 4.44 18.08 -2.27
C ILE A 51 3.78 16.80 -1.73
N ASN A 52 4.45 16.06 -0.84
CA ASN A 52 3.94 14.80 -0.28
C ASN A 52 2.59 14.95 0.42
N GLU A 53 2.31 16.09 1.04
CA GLU A 53 1.05 16.38 1.75
C GLU A 53 -0.16 16.47 0.80
N TYR A 54 0.07 16.73 -0.48
CA TYR A 54 -1.02 16.88 -1.45
C TYR A 54 -1.49 15.54 -2.01
N PHE A 55 -0.67 14.48 -1.93
CA PHE A 55 -1.02 13.18 -2.51
C PHE A 55 -2.26 12.56 -1.86
N VAL A 56 -3.32 12.44 -2.67
CA VAL A 56 -4.53 11.73 -2.26
C VAL A 56 -4.32 10.23 -2.39
N ARG A 57 -4.49 9.53 -1.27
CA ARG A 57 -4.32 8.07 -1.22
C ARG A 57 -5.64 7.36 -1.56
N PRO A 58 -5.59 6.29 -2.36
CA PRO A 58 -6.78 5.54 -2.75
C PRO A 58 -7.26 4.66 -1.59
N GLU A 59 -8.55 4.48 -1.36
CA GLU A 59 -9.03 3.67 -0.22
C GLU A 59 -8.53 2.21 -0.26
N LEU A 60 -8.07 1.69 0.89
CA LEU A 60 -7.61 0.30 1.03
C LEU A 60 -8.75 -0.66 1.36
N ASN A 61 -9.73 -0.81 0.45
CA ASN A 61 -10.88 -1.67 0.71
C ASN A 61 -10.69 -3.12 0.23
N GLY A 62 -9.67 -3.37 -0.61
CA GLY A 62 -9.32 -4.71 -1.10
C GLY A 62 -10.29 -5.29 -2.15
N GLY A 63 -11.31 -4.53 -2.56
CA GLY A 63 -12.28 -4.91 -3.58
C GLY A 63 -11.96 -4.43 -4.99
N ASP A 64 -11.10 -3.42 -5.13
CA ASP A 64 -10.81 -2.82 -6.43
C ASP A 64 -10.02 -3.77 -7.32
N ASP A 65 -10.42 -3.85 -8.59
CA ASP A 65 -9.71 -4.61 -9.62
C ASP A 65 -8.33 -4.04 -9.92
N ARG A 66 -8.23 -2.72 -9.83
CA ARG A 66 -7.00 -1.96 -10.03
C ARG A 66 -7.10 -0.62 -9.31
N VAL A 67 -5.96 -0.12 -8.89
CA VAL A 67 -5.81 1.19 -8.29
C VAL A 67 -4.75 1.94 -9.06
N ALA A 68 -5.02 3.17 -9.47
CA ALA A 68 -4.09 3.97 -10.26
C ALA A 68 -3.79 5.30 -9.56
N LEU A 69 -2.53 5.72 -9.62
CA LEU A 69 -2.06 7.02 -9.15
C LEU A 69 -1.42 7.76 -10.32
N LEU A 70 -1.96 8.94 -10.61
CA LEU A 70 -1.39 9.87 -11.57
C LEU A 70 -0.22 10.62 -10.93
N PRO A 71 0.79 11.04 -11.71
CA PRO A 71 1.75 12.01 -11.22
C PRO A 71 1.05 13.34 -10.95
N MET A 72 1.52 14.05 -9.94
CA MET A 72 1.12 15.43 -9.69
C MET A 72 1.86 16.36 -10.64
N GLU A 73 1.16 17.35 -11.17
CA GLU A 73 1.77 18.47 -11.85
C GLU A 73 2.19 19.51 -10.81
N VAL A 74 3.50 19.71 -10.66
CA VAL A 74 4.07 20.70 -9.76
C VAL A 74 4.64 21.84 -10.61
N ARG A 75 4.12 23.05 -10.42
CA ARG A 75 4.61 24.26 -11.06
C ARG A 75 5.40 25.09 -10.07
N LEU A 76 6.60 25.49 -10.47
CA LEU A 76 7.48 26.39 -9.73
C LEU A 76 7.57 27.69 -10.51
N GLU A 77 7.09 28.78 -9.94
CA GLU A 77 7.24 30.13 -10.46
C GLU A 77 8.28 30.85 -9.59
N LEU A 78 9.35 31.32 -10.23
CA LEU A 78 10.45 32.05 -9.61
C LEU A 78 10.47 33.44 -10.22
N SER A 79 10.38 34.48 -9.41
CA SER A 79 10.44 35.87 -9.91
C SER A 79 11.31 36.76 -9.05
N ASP A 80 12.09 37.61 -9.72
CA ASP A 80 12.84 38.71 -9.11
C ASP A 80 12.43 40.05 -9.74
N SER A 81 13.24 41.09 -9.59
CA SER A 81 12.96 42.41 -10.17
C SER A 81 13.14 42.47 -11.70
N GLU A 82 13.81 41.51 -12.30
CA GLU A 82 14.21 41.52 -13.72
C GLU A 82 13.41 40.51 -14.56
N SER A 83 13.10 39.34 -14.01
CA SER A 83 12.57 38.20 -14.75
C SER A 83 11.61 37.32 -13.94
N THR A 84 10.85 36.51 -14.67
CA THR A 84 10.03 35.44 -14.11
C THR A 84 10.28 34.17 -14.90
N GLU A 85 10.68 33.11 -14.21
CA GLU A 85 10.93 31.79 -14.77
C GLU A 85 9.90 30.78 -14.23
N ASN A 86 9.48 29.86 -15.09
CA ASN A 86 8.45 28.87 -14.78
C ASN A 86 8.95 27.46 -15.11
N TYR A 87 8.80 26.55 -14.16
CA TYR A 87 9.16 25.15 -14.33
C TYR A 87 7.96 24.26 -14.01
N THR A 88 7.74 23.24 -14.83
CA THR A 88 6.70 22.21 -14.60
C THR A 88 7.37 20.86 -14.41
N LEU A 89 7.02 20.17 -13.32
CA LEU A 89 7.50 18.86 -12.95
C LEU A 89 6.32 17.88 -12.85
N HIS A 90 6.55 16.64 -13.26
CA HIS A 90 5.63 15.53 -12.97
C HIS A 90 6.22 14.65 -11.86
N VAL A 91 5.58 14.70 -10.71
CA VAL A 91 6.07 14.10 -9.47
C VAL A 91 5.22 12.89 -9.11
N PHE A 92 5.87 11.75 -8.90
CA PHE A 92 5.24 10.53 -8.41
C PHE A 92 5.55 10.36 -6.92
N TYR A 93 4.59 9.87 -6.16
CA TYR A 93 4.77 9.64 -4.74
C TYR A 93 5.83 8.55 -4.48
N SER A 94 6.77 8.83 -3.58
CA SER A 94 7.57 7.80 -2.92
C SER A 94 7.95 8.24 -1.51
N ARG A 95 7.87 7.34 -0.54
CA ARG A 95 8.37 7.56 0.82
C ARG A 95 9.88 7.48 0.92
N TYR A 96 10.54 6.73 0.03
CA TYR A 96 11.97 6.44 0.13
C TYR A 96 12.71 6.79 -1.15
N HIS A 97 14.00 7.11 -1.01
CA HIS A 97 14.90 7.21 -2.15
C HIS A 97 14.91 5.93 -2.99
N VAL A 98 14.83 6.10 -4.30
CA VAL A 98 14.69 4.98 -5.25
C VAL A 98 15.87 4.97 -6.20
N SER A 99 16.42 3.78 -6.47
CA SER A 99 17.56 3.62 -7.37
C SER A 99 17.18 3.55 -8.85
N PHE A 100 15.94 3.88 -9.20
CA PHE A 100 15.40 3.80 -10.57
C PHE A 100 14.38 4.91 -10.82
N ASP A 101 14.14 5.24 -12.09
CA ASP A 101 13.19 6.28 -12.48
C ASP A 101 11.73 5.76 -12.41
N PRO A 102 10.75 6.57 -11.96
CA PRO A 102 9.34 6.17 -11.93
C PRO A 102 8.76 5.74 -13.30
N GLN A 103 9.38 6.08 -14.42
CA GLN A 103 8.95 5.66 -15.75
C GLN A 103 9.57 4.32 -16.19
N THR A 104 10.29 3.64 -15.30
CA THR A 104 10.84 2.30 -15.55
C THR A 104 9.69 1.31 -15.76
N ASP A 105 9.43 0.98 -17.03
CA ASP A 105 8.21 0.35 -17.54
C ASP A 105 8.28 -1.18 -17.66
N PHE A 106 9.28 -1.80 -17.04
CA PHE A 106 9.57 -3.23 -17.11
C PHE A 106 9.84 -3.88 -15.75
N ILE A 107 9.56 -3.20 -14.63
CA ILE A 107 9.76 -3.73 -13.28
C ILE A 107 8.49 -3.65 -12.45
N PHE A 108 8.35 -4.58 -11.50
CA PHE A 108 7.32 -4.49 -10.47
C PHE A 108 7.84 -3.72 -9.26
N TYR A 109 6.98 -2.86 -8.71
CA TYR A 109 7.21 -2.06 -7.53
C TYR A 109 6.86 -2.84 -6.26
N SER A 110 7.58 -3.95 -6.07
CA SER A 110 7.43 -4.84 -4.91
C SER A 110 8.80 -5.33 -4.45
N ARG A 111 8.94 -5.54 -3.13
CA ARG A 111 10.14 -6.17 -2.56
C ARG A 111 10.22 -7.66 -2.91
N TYR A 112 9.10 -8.27 -3.28
CA TYR A 112 8.98 -9.72 -3.44
C TYR A 112 9.29 -10.17 -4.86
N LYS A 113 10.03 -11.28 -4.98
CA LYS A 113 10.08 -12.10 -6.21
C LYS A 113 9.23 -13.36 -6.11
N ILE A 114 8.93 -13.80 -4.89
CA ILE A 114 8.05 -14.91 -4.60
C ILE A 114 7.15 -14.49 -3.43
N LYS A 115 5.84 -14.61 -3.60
CA LYS A 115 4.82 -14.39 -2.57
C LYS A 115 4.09 -15.70 -2.27
N HIS A 116 4.04 -16.07 -1.00
CA HIS A 116 3.22 -17.17 -0.51
C HIS A 116 1.90 -16.62 0.01
N ILE A 117 0.80 -17.03 -0.62
CA ILE A 117 -0.53 -16.48 -0.38
C ILE A 117 -1.56 -17.60 -0.29
N ARG A 118 -2.67 -17.34 0.41
CA ARG A 118 -3.84 -18.22 0.44
C ARG A 118 -4.82 -17.89 -0.67
N GLN A 119 -5.69 -18.85 -0.96
CA GLN A 119 -6.77 -18.71 -1.92
C GLN A 119 -7.63 -17.46 -1.73
N ASN A 120 -7.98 -17.11 -0.49
CA ASN A 120 -8.84 -15.97 -0.17
C ASN A 120 -8.04 -14.69 0.15
N SER A 121 -6.75 -14.66 -0.19
CA SER A 121 -5.92 -13.48 0.09
C SER A 121 -6.23 -12.34 -0.86
N ILE A 122 -6.17 -11.13 -0.33
CA ILE A 122 -6.13 -9.91 -1.11
C ILE A 122 -4.66 -9.55 -1.33
N ASP A 123 -4.22 -9.43 -2.57
CA ASP A 123 -2.88 -8.96 -2.91
C ASP A 123 -2.93 -8.05 -4.14
N TYR A 124 -2.00 -7.10 -4.17
CA TYR A 124 -1.84 -6.17 -5.26
C TYR A 124 -0.38 -6.15 -5.70
N LEU A 125 -0.18 -5.96 -7.00
CA LEU A 125 1.16 -5.80 -7.58
C LEU A 125 1.23 -4.49 -8.34
N SER A 126 2.15 -3.63 -7.88
CA SER A 126 2.33 -2.27 -8.37
C SER A 126 3.38 -2.21 -9.51
N PHE A 127 3.18 -1.34 -10.49
CA PHE A 127 4.12 -1.06 -11.58
C PHE A 127 3.74 0.25 -12.30
N PHE A 128 4.64 0.77 -13.14
CA PHE A 128 4.34 1.89 -14.03
C PHE A 128 3.80 1.43 -15.38
N VAL A 129 2.79 2.14 -15.89
CA VAL A 129 2.15 1.85 -17.18
C VAL A 129 2.58 2.90 -18.20
N SER A 130 3.41 2.50 -19.15
CA SER A 130 3.76 3.27 -20.35
C SER A 130 3.04 2.70 -21.57
N ALA A 131 3.18 3.36 -22.73
CA ALA A 131 2.68 2.83 -24.00
C ALA A 131 3.34 1.50 -24.43
N ARG A 132 4.47 1.12 -23.82
CA ARG A 132 5.21 -0.13 -24.12
C ARG A 132 4.99 -1.22 -23.08
N THR A 133 4.39 -0.89 -21.94
CA THR A 133 4.21 -1.85 -20.85
C THR A 133 3.25 -2.94 -21.26
N GLU A 134 3.70 -4.20 -21.17
CA GLU A 134 2.86 -5.37 -21.28
C GLU A 134 2.99 -6.23 -20.04
N VAL A 135 1.85 -6.71 -19.52
CA VAL A 135 1.82 -7.62 -18.38
C VAL A 135 1.11 -8.91 -18.77
N PHE A 136 1.74 -10.02 -18.41
CA PHE A 136 1.24 -11.37 -18.62
C PHE A 136 1.13 -12.09 -17.28
N ILE A 137 0.14 -12.96 -17.15
CA ILE A 137 0.02 -13.88 -16.02
C ILE A 137 0.08 -15.30 -16.54
N ASP A 138 1.11 -16.01 -16.11
CA ASP A 138 1.39 -17.40 -16.44
C ASP A 138 0.87 -18.29 -15.31
N ILE A 139 -0.35 -18.82 -15.49
CA ILE A 139 -1.09 -19.55 -14.45
C ILE A 139 -0.78 -21.04 -14.57
N ILE A 140 -0.32 -21.63 -13.47
CA ILE A 140 0.04 -23.04 -13.36
C ILE A 140 -1.01 -23.72 -12.49
N TYR A 141 -1.74 -24.67 -13.07
CA TYR A 141 -2.88 -25.31 -12.41
C TYR A 141 -2.92 -26.81 -12.67
N MET A 142 -3.65 -27.54 -11.82
CA MET A 142 -3.89 -28.97 -11.97
C MET A 142 -5.12 -29.21 -12.84
N GLU A 143 -4.98 -30.06 -13.85
CA GLU A 143 -6.09 -30.55 -14.67
C GLU A 143 -5.86 -32.03 -14.96
N SER A 144 -6.83 -32.87 -14.62
CA SER A 144 -6.77 -34.33 -14.81
C SER A 144 -5.48 -34.98 -14.28
N GLY A 145 -4.98 -34.50 -13.13
CA GLY A 145 -3.78 -35.03 -12.48
C GLY A 145 -2.44 -34.56 -13.08
N SER A 146 -2.45 -33.68 -14.08
CA SER A 146 -1.25 -33.08 -14.67
C SER A 146 -1.19 -31.58 -14.39
N SER A 147 0.02 -31.03 -14.30
CA SER A 147 0.23 -29.58 -14.20
C SER A 147 0.26 -28.97 -15.60
N ILE A 148 -0.60 -27.97 -15.83
CA ILE A 148 -0.75 -27.27 -17.11
C ILE A 148 -0.52 -25.77 -16.89
N LYS A 149 0.03 -25.10 -17.91
CA LYS A 149 0.23 -23.65 -17.93
C LYS A 149 -0.78 -22.98 -18.88
N LYS A 150 -1.44 -21.93 -18.39
CA LYS A 150 -2.27 -21.01 -19.19
C LYS A 150 -1.74 -19.60 -19.05
N THR A 151 -1.51 -18.92 -20.17
CA THR A 151 -1.04 -17.53 -20.18
C THR A 151 -2.19 -16.60 -20.53
N ILE A 152 -2.34 -15.52 -19.78
CA ILE A 152 -3.26 -14.42 -20.08
C ILE A 152 -2.46 -13.12 -20.21
N LYS A 153 -2.88 -12.23 -21.11
CA LYS A 153 -2.38 -10.85 -21.18
C LYS A 153 -3.34 -9.95 -20.40
N LEU A 154 -2.82 -9.05 -19.59
CA LEU A 154 -3.63 -8.05 -18.90
C LEU A 154 -3.93 -6.88 -19.82
N GLU A 155 -5.20 -6.48 -19.86
CA GLU A 155 -5.63 -5.25 -20.51
C GLU A 155 -5.34 -4.07 -19.57
N LEU A 156 -4.35 -3.26 -19.96
CA LEU A 156 -3.96 -2.06 -19.25
C LEU A 156 -4.68 -0.85 -19.86
N SER A 157 -5.17 0.07 -19.04
CA SER A 157 -5.81 1.29 -19.52
C SER A 157 -5.08 2.54 -19.07
N GLY A 158 -4.97 3.50 -19.99
CA GLY A 158 -4.23 4.74 -19.76
C GLY A 158 -2.72 4.52 -19.80
N THR A 159 -2.00 5.63 -19.90
CA THR A 159 -0.53 5.68 -19.83
C THR A 159 -0.11 6.65 -18.73
N ASP A 160 1.19 6.67 -18.47
CA ASP A 160 1.91 7.65 -17.64
C ASP A 160 1.42 7.72 -16.21
N ARG A 161 1.19 6.53 -15.62
CA ARG A 161 0.64 6.38 -14.28
C ARG A 161 1.22 5.17 -13.57
N MET A 162 1.23 5.23 -12.25
CA MET A 162 1.49 4.05 -11.43
C MET A 162 0.18 3.30 -11.23
N THR A 163 0.23 1.97 -11.31
CA THR A 163 -0.94 1.10 -11.18
C THR A 163 -0.61 -0.07 -10.29
N ALA A 164 -1.51 -0.37 -9.35
CA ALA A 164 -1.58 -1.62 -8.63
C ALA A 164 -2.70 -2.48 -9.20
N TYR A 165 -2.36 -3.65 -9.74
CA TYR A 165 -3.34 -4.61 -10.22
C TYR A 165 -3.68 -5.62 -9.11
N ASN A 166 -4.96 -5.99 -9.00
CA ASN A 166 -5.40 -6.97 -8.02
C ASN A 166 -4.96 -8.38 -8.44
N MET A 167 -3.96 -8.90 -7.72
CA MET A 167 -3.36 -10.22 -7.93
C MET A 167 -3.93 -11.27 -6.99
N SER A 168 -5.11 -11.06 -6.41
CA SER A 168 -5.76 -12.04 -5.53
C SER A 168 -6.11 -13.32 -6.29
N PRO A 169 -5.95 -14.53 -5.70
CA PRO A 169 -6.21 -15.78 -6.44
C PRO A 169 -7.64 -15.91 -6.97
N VAL A 170 -8.63 -15.39 -6.24
CA VAL A 170 -10.02 -15.34 -6.70
C VAL A 170 -10.16 -14.49 -7.96
N LYS A 171 -9.43 -13.37 -8.07
CA LYS A 171 -9.43 -12.51 -9.25
C LYS A 171 -8.76 -13.19 -10.43
N ILE A 172 -7.60 -13.79 -10.22
CA ILE A 172 -6.85 -14.53 -11.25
C ILE A 172 -7.66 -15.74 -11.75
N SER A 173 -8.36 -16.43 -10.85
CA SER A 173 -9.29 -17.51 -11.19
C SER A 173 -10.41 -17.03 -12.12
N ARG A 174 -11.10 -15.94 -11.77
CA ARG A 174 -12.15 -15.35 -12.62
C ARG A 174 -11.63 -14.92 -13.99
N LEU A 175 -10.49 -14.23 -14.01
CA LEU A 175 -9.88 -13.70 -15.23
C LEU A 175 -9.45 -14.81 -16.20
N SER A 176 -8.98 -15.93 -15.67
CA SER A 176 -8.50 -17.05 -16.48
C SER A 176 -9.57 -18.11 -16.77
N GLY A 177 -10.69 -18.11 -16.04
CA GLY A 177 -11.67 -19.19 -16.05
C GLY A 177 -11.17 -20.50 -15.42
N VAL A 178 -10.01 -20.50 -14.77
CA VAL A 178 -9.48 -21.66 -14.04
C VAL A 178 -10.02 -21.63 -12.61
N GLN A 179 -10.61 -22.73 -12.15
CA GLN A 179 -11.08 -22.85 -10.76
C GLN A 179 -9.94 -22.61 -9.76
N CYS A 180 -10.18 -21.76 -8.76
CA CYS A 180 -9.13 -21.30 -7.85
C CYS A 180 -8.44 -22.46 -7.11
N ASP A 181 -9.21 -23.47 -6.67
CA ASP A 181 -8.71 -24.69 -6.02
C ASP A 181 -7.70 -25.47 -6.88
N ASN A 182 -7.81 -25.35 -8.20
CA ASN A 182 -6.92 -26.03 -9.14
C ASN A 182 -5.60 -25.27 -9.33
N ILE A 183 -5.56 -23.96 -9.07
CA ILE A 183 -4.37 -23.13 -9.26
C ILE A 183 -3.32 -23.52 -8.22
N ILE A 184 -2.09 -23.81 -8.68
CA ILE A 184 -0.94 -24.15 -7.83
C ILE A 184 -0.11 -22.89 -7.58
N SER A 185 0.15 -22.15 -8.65
CA SER A 185 0.92 -20.91 -8.64
C SER A 185 0.60 -20.10 -9.89
N TYR A 186 1.00 -18.83 -9.91
CA TYR A 186 1.00 -18.03 -11.12
C TYR A 186 2.17 -17.05 -11.11
N ASP A 187 2.76 -16.83 -12.27
CA ASP A 187 3.86 -15.88 -12.45
C ASP A 187 3.32 -14.62 -13.14
N ALA A 188 3.41 -13.49 -12.45
CA ALA A 188 3.19 -12.17 -13.04
C ALA A 188 4.46 -11.75 -13.75
N ARG A 189 4.37 -11.40 -15.03
CA ARG A 189 5.52 -11.03 -15.87
C ARG A 189 5.24 -9.70 -16.54
N ILE A 190 6.10 -8.71 -16.33
CA ILE A 190 6.04 -7.40 -16.95
C ILE A 190 7.20 -7.24 -17.93
N THR A 191 6.95 -6.63 -19.09
CA THR A 191 7.96 -6.39 -20.12
C THR A 191 7.69 -5.10 -20.87
N ASN A 192 8.73 -4.50 -21.41
CA ASN A 192 8.65 -3.41 -22.40
C ASN A 192 9.08 -3.85 -23.81
N GLY A 193 9.08 -5.16 -24.07
CA GLY A 193 9.56 -5.80 -25.30
C GLY A 193 11.05 -6.13 -25.31
N THR A 194 11.86 -5.52 -24.43
CA THR A 194 13.31 -5.79 -24.34
C THR A 194 13.70 -6.42 -23.01
N LEU A 195 13.31 -5.76 -21.92
CA LEU A 195 13.58 -6.23 -20.56
C LEU A 195 12.32 -6.84 -19.95
N THR A 196 12.50 -7.64 -18.92
CA THR A 196 11.41 -8.37 -18.27
C THR A 196 11.69 -8.53 -16.79
N ASP A 197 10.65 -8.38 -15.98
CA ASP A 197 10.65 -8.73 -14.56
C ASP A 197 9.51 -9.72 -14.24
N LEU A 198 9.65 -10.46 -13.14
CA LEU A 198 8.75 -11.52 -12.75
C LEU A 198 8.55 -11.55 -11.22
N VAL A 199 7.28 -11.72 -10.82
CA VAL A 199 6.89 -12.04 -9.44
C VAL A 199 6.05 -13.31 -9.44
N ARG A 200 6.49 -14.32 -8.70
CA ARG A 200 5.80 -15.60 -8.55
C ARG A 200 4.86 -15.56 -7.36
N TYR A 201 3.64 -16.04 -7.55
CA TYR A 201 2.67 -16.29 -6.51
C TYR A 201 2.51 -17.79 -6.31
N VAL A 202 2.74 -18.28 -5.10
CA VAL A 202 2.57 -19.69 -4.72
C VAL A 202 1.37 -19.79 -3.79
N LEU A 203 0.36 -20.57 -4.19
CA LEU A 203 -0.79 -20.79 -3.33
C LEU A 203 -0.42 -21.77 -2.23
N ASP A 204 -0.44 -21.29 -0.99
CA ASP A 204 -0.31 -22.12 0.19
C ASP A 204 -1.63 -22.85 0.45
N ARG A 205 -1.60 -24.17 0.26
CA ARG A 205 -2.72 -25.09 0.49
C ARG A 205 -2.70 -25.69 1.91
N GLN A 206 -1.73 -25.31 2.74
CA GLN A 206 -1.60 -25.85 4.09
C GLN A 206 -2.59 -25.15 5.03
N ASN A 207 -3.76 -25.76 5.20
CA ASN A 207 -4.84 -25.26 6.06
C ASN A 207 -4.56 -25.34 7.57
N HIS A 208 -3.37 -25.78 8.01
CA HIS A 208 -3.10 -26.07 9.43
C HIS A 208 -2.40 -24.93 10.19
N ARG A 209 -1.94 -23.88 9.51
CA ARG A 209 -1.39 -22.68 10.17
C ARG A 209 -2.42 -21.58 10.11
N GLU A 210 -2.49 -20.68 11.07
CA GLU A 210 -3.22 -19.42 10.87
C GLU A 210 -2.33 -18.50 10.01
N MET A 211 -2.94 -17.71 9.12
CA MET A 211 -2.19 -16.72 8.32
C MET A 211 -2.89 -15.38 8.44
N HIS A 212 -2.20 -14.43 9.05
CA HIS A 212 -2.72 -13.09 9.26
C HIS A 212 -2.29 -12.21 8.11
N GLN A 213 -3.23 -11.49 7.53
CA GLN A 213 -2.98 -10.70 6.34
C GLN A 213 -3.14 -9.23 6.65
N PHE A 214 -2.19 -8.46 6.13
CA PHE A 214 -2.14 -7.03 6.28
C PHE A 214 -2.10 -6.39 4.90
N LEU A 215 -3.00 -5.46 4.64
CA LEU A 215 -3.04 -4.60 3.47
C LEU A 215 -2.55 -3.21 3.89
N TYR A 216 -1.65 -2.63 3.12
CA TYR A 216 -1.02 -1.34 3.43
C TYR A 216 -0.66 -0.62 2.13
N TYR A 217 -0.26 0.65 2.23
CA TYR A 217 0.35 1.34 1.10
C TYR A 217 1.85 1.08 1.09
N ASN A 218 2.33 0.50 -0.01
CA ASN A 218 3.75 0.37 -0.27
C ASN A 218 4.43 1.76 -0.33
N VAL A 219 5.75 1.75 -0.52
CA VAL A 219 6.54 2.99 -0.52
C VAL A 219 6.12 3.96 -1.62
N PHE A 220 5.43 3.50 -2.67
CA PHE A 220 4.92 4.28 -3.79
C PHE A 220 3.45 4.70 -3.64
N GLY A 221 2.86 4.52 -2.45
CA GLY A 221 1.50 4.96 -2.16
C GLY A 221 0.41 4.06 -2.73
N LEU A 222 0.79 2.90 -3.29
CA LEU A 222 -0.12 1.93 -3.88
C LEU A 222 -0.37 0.74 -2.94
N PRO A 223 -1.52 0.06 -3.02
CA PRO A 223 -1.81 -1.11 -2.20
C PRO A 223 -0.77 -2.23 -2.38
N GLU A 224 -0.38 -2.85 -1.27
CA GLU A 224 0.38 -4.10 -1.22
C GLU A 224 -0.04 -4.89 0.02
N SER A 225 0.15 -6.22 0.01
CA SER A 225 -0.11 -7.03 1.20
C SER A 225 1.10 -7.83 1.67
N ILE A 226 1.06 -8.17 2.96
CA ILE A 226 2.03 -9.02 3.63
C ILE A 226 1.28 -10.02 4.52
N SER A 227 1.75 -11.25 4.53
CA SER A 227 1.16 -12.35 5.29
C SER A 227 2.09 -12.83 6.40
N PHE A 228 1.56 -13.09 7.58
CA PHE A 228 2.30 -13.67 8.71
C PHE A 228 1.78 -15.06 9.03
N SER A 229 2.69 -15.97 9.40
CA SER A 229 2.37 -17.39 9.61
C SER A 229 2.71 -17.89 11.02
N GLY A 230 3.06 -16.97 11.93
CA GLY A 230 3.42 -17.28 13.30
C GLY A 230 2.23 -17.31 14.25
N LEU A 231 2.57 -17.54 15.53
CA LEU A 231 1.71 -17.46 16.71
C LEU A 231 0.80 -16.21 16.73
N VAL A 232 -0.47 -16.33 17.11
CA VAL A 232 -1.26 -15.19 17.57
C VAL A 232 -1.68 -15.36 19.02
N GLN A 233 -1.47 -14.30 19.77
CA GLN A 233 -1.96 -14.16 21.13
C GLN A 233 -3.10 -13.14 21.14
N TYR A 234 -4.24 -13.58 21.68
CA TYR A 234 -5.40 -12.72 21.93
C TYR A 234 -5.31 -12.20 23.36
N SER A 235 -5.32 -10.89 23.55
CA SER A 235 -5.27 -10.27 24.87
C SER A 235 -6.25 -9.11 24.97
N PRO A 236 -7.56 -9.35 24.71
CA PRO A 236 -8.54 -8.28 24.69
C PRO A 236 -8.71 -7.63 26.06
N GLU A 237 -8.89 -6.31 26.05
CA GLU A 237 -9.05 -5.51 27.25
C GLU A 237 -10.43 -4.85 27.26
N LEU A 238 -11.08 -4.82 28.43
CA LEU A 238 -12.33 -4.08 28.61
C LEU A 238 -12.04 -2.83 29.43
N GLU A 239 -11.95 -1.70 28.75
CA GLU A 239 -11.83 -0.39 29.36
C GLU A 239 -13.21 0.17 29.72
N GLY A 240 -13.26 1.01 30.74
CA GLY A 240 -14.47 1.73 31.13
C GLY A 240 -14.47 2.14 32.59
N ASP A 241 -15.18 3.22 32.88
CA ASP A 241 -15.30 3.75 34.23
C ASP A 241 -16.44 3.05 34.98
N ILE A 242 -16.29 2.92 36.30
CA ILE A 242 -17.34 2.40 37.19
C ILE A 242 -17.84 3.56 38.05
N ALA A 243 -19.15 3.83 38.00
CA ALA A 243 -19.80 4.79 38.87
C ALA A 243 -20.88 4.13 39.74
N ASP A 244 -21.00 4.58 40.98
CA ASP A 244 -22.07 4.22 41.89
C ASP A 244 -23.30 5.11 41.64
N LEU A 245 -24.38 4.51 41.14
CA LEU A 245 -25.66 5.19 40.94
C LEU A 245 -26.74 4.51 41.77
N THR A 246 -27.25 5.23 42.77
CA THR A 246 -28.46 4.89 43.52
C THR A 246 -28.48 3.42 43.99
N LYS A 247 -27.39 2.99 44.66
CA LYS A 247 -27.14 1.62 45.19
C LYS A 247 -26.76 0.56 44.15
N GLN A 248 -26.48 0.92 42.90
CA GLN A 248 -25.96 0.00 41.88
C GLN A 248 -24.66 0.53 41.26
N LYS A 249 -23.65 -0.34 41.16
CA LYS A 249 -22.46 -0.08 40.33
C LYS A 249 -22.85 -0.22 38.87
N ARG A 250 -22.60 0.81 38.07
CA ARG A 250 -22.79 0.79 36.62
C ARG A 250 -21.49 1.16 35.92
N ARG A 251 -21.23 0.49 34.80
CA ARG A 251 -20.11 0.85 33.91
C ARG A 251 -20.57 1.92 32.93
N PHE A 252 -19.70 2.87 32.65
CA PHE A 252 -19.90 3.94 31.67
C PHE A 252 -18.69 4.04 30.76
N SER A 253 -18.90 4.53 29.53
CA SER A 253 -17.84 4.65 28.52
C SER A 253 -17.11 3.33 28.24
N THR A 254 -17.81 2.20 28.33
CA THR A 254 -17.18 0.89 28.11
C THR A 254 -16.70 0.76 26.68
N PHE A 255 -15.43 0.41 26.54
CA PHE A 255 -14.79 0.13 25.27
C PHE A 255 -14.08 -1.22 25.35
N PHE A 256 -14.39 -2.10 24.42
CA PHE A 256 -13.69 -3.37 24.27
C PHE A 256 -12.55 -3.14 23.28
N ASN A 257 -11.32 -3.23 23.76
CA ASN A 257 -10.12 -3.11 22.94
C ASN A 257 -9.67 -4.52 22.52
N ASP A 258 -9.88 -4.86 21.25
CA ASP A 258 -9.45 -6.15 20.69
C ASP A 258 -7.94 -6.13 20.38
N LEU A 259 -7.13 -6.27 21.42
CA LEU A 259 -5.67 -6.29 21.31
C LEU A 259 -5.17 -7.68 20.90
N ARG A 260 -4.34 -7.70 19.87
CA ARG A 260 -3.76 -8.94 19.31
C ARG A 260 -2.28 -8.78 19.08
N THR A 261 -1.52 -9.81 19.45
CA THR A 261 -0.08 -9.89 19.15
C THR A 261 0.16 -11.00 18.15
N VAL A 262 0.68 -10.66 16.97
CA VAL A 262 0.99 -11.59 15.89
C VAL A 262 2.49 -11.73 15.76
N ASN A 263 2.97 -12.98 15.79
CA ASN A 263 4.33 -13.31 15.39
C ASN A 263 4.38 -13.44 13.86
N THR A 264 5.37 -12.82 13.23
CA THR A 264 5.48 -12.83 11.76
C THR A 264 5.74 -14.21 11.16
N GLY A 265 6.21 -15.16 11.98
CA GLY A 265 6.99 -16.30 11.51
C GLY A 265 8.37 -15.83 11.03
N TYR A 266 9.14 -16.75 10.44
CA TYR A 266 10.46 -16.42 9.93
C TYR A 266 10.39 -15.49 8.71
N LEU A 267 11.17 -14.43 8.76
CA LEU A 267 11.31 -13.41 7.73
C LEU A 267 12.60 -13.64 6.95
N ASP A 268 12.50 -13.65 5.63
CA ASP A 268 13.65 -13.38 4.76
C ASP A 268 13.91 -11.87 4.65
N GLU A 269 14.98 -11.49 3.97
CA GLU A 269 15.38 -10.09 3.85
C GLU A 269 14.32 -9.22 3.15
N ASN A 270 13.68 -9.73 2.10
CA ASN A 270 12.68 -8.98 1.33
C ASN A 270 11.40 -8.78 2.14
N LYS A 271 10.96 -9.83 2.83
CA LYS A 271 9.79 -9.79 3.71
C LYS A 271 10.04 -8.92 4.95
N TYR A 272 11.26 -8.89 5.46
CA TYR A 272 11.67 -7.95 6.51
C TYR A 272 11.59 -6.50 6.04
N LYS A 273 12.11 -6.19 4.84
CA LYS A 273 11.98 -4.84 4.26
C LYS A 273 10.52 -4.46 4.02
N ALA A 274 9.71 -5.40 3.50
CA ALA A 274 8.27 -5.18 3.32
C ALA A 274 7.52 -5.01 4.65
N LEU A 275 7.96 -5.67 5.73
CA LEU A 275 7.44 -5.39 7.07
C LEU A 275 7.75 -3.95 7.48
N VAL A 276 8.98 -3.45 7.28
CA VAL A 276 9.31 -2.04 7.55
C VAL A 276 8.48 -1.08 6.68
N ASP A 277 8.30 -1.41 5.40
CA ASP A 277 7.44 -0.65 4.49
C ASP A 277 5.99 -0.61 5.04
N MET A 278 5.46 -1.73 5.55
CA MET A 278 4.13 -1.80 6.19
C MET A 278 4.05 -0.99 7.48
N LEU A 279 5.05 -1.08 8.36
CA LEU A 279 5.06 -0.37 9.64
C LEU A 279 5.13 1.15 9.48
N THR A 280 5.83 1.61 8.44
CA THR A 280 5.92 3.04 8.09
C THR A 280 4.80 3.49 7.16
N SER A 281 3.88 2.59 6.82
CA SER A 281 2.67 2.97 6.10
C SER A 281 1.80 3.89 6.97
N PRO A 282 1.12 4.88 6.37
CA PRO A 282 0.19 5.74 7.11
C PRO A 282 -1.09 5.01 7.53
N VAL A 283 -1.44 3.93 6.81
CA VAL A 283 -2.63 3.12 7.05
C VAL A 283 -2.26 1.65 6.92
N GLN A 284 -2.72 0.85 7.86
CA GLN A 284 -2.65 -0.61 7.83
C GLN A 284 -4.04 -1.16 8.06
N ARG A 285 -4.38 -2.18 7.30
CA ARG A 285 -5.62 -2.94 7.49
C ARG A 285 -5.29 -4.39 7.69
N TRP A 286 -5.91 -4.99 8.69
CA TRP A 286 -5.78 -6.39 9.01
C TRP A 286 -7.09 -7.11 8.67
N TYR A 287 -6.98 -8.36 8.22
CA TYR A 287 -8.12 -9.25 8.07
C TYR A 287 -7.72 -10.71 8.25
N ASP A 288 -8.72 -11.51 8.60
CA ASP A 288 -8.66 -12.96 8.55
C ASP A 288 -9.75 -13.42 7.58
N ALA A 289 -9.34 -13.92 6.42
CA ALA A 289 -10.28 -14.22 5.35
C ALA A 289 -11.33 -15.24 5.82
N PRO A 290 -12.64 -15.01 5.56
CA PRO A 290 -13.18 -14.12 4.54
C PRO A 290 -13.59 -12.71 5.03
N SER A 291 -13.14 -12.24 6.20
CA SER A 291 -13.54 -10.92 6.71
C SER A 291 -13.02 -9.78 5.83
N LEU A 292 -13.76 -8.67 5.80
CA LEU A 292 -13.28 -7.44 5.16
C LEU A 292 -12.04 -6.88 5.89
N PRO A 293 -11.12 -6.21 5.16
CA PRO A 293 -10.01 -5.47 5.75
C PRO A 293 -10.50 -4.42 6.76
N MET A 294 -10.04 -4.55 8.00
CA MET A 294 -10.33 -3.61 9.08
C MET A 294 -9.09 -2.77 9.37
N GLU A 295 -9.26 -1.46 9.47
CA GLU A 295 -8.18 -0.56 9.87
C GLU A 295 -7.72 -0.81 11.29
N ILE A 296 -6.41 -0.86 11.47
CA ILE A 296 -5.76 -1.14 12.74
C ILE A 296 -4.72 -0.08 13.07
N ILE A 297 -4.40 0.02 14.35
CA ILE A 297 -3.27 0.78 14.86
C ILE A 297 -2.30 -0.22 15.48
N ILE A 298 -1.05 -0.17 15.05
CA ILE A 298 0.03 -0.95 15.66
C ILE A 298 0.46 -0.20 16.92
N THR A 299 0.38 -0.89 18.07
CA THR A 299 0.61 -0.29 19.39
C THR A 299 1.95 -0.65 19.97
N ASP A 300 2.52 -1.80 19.59
CA ASP A 300 3.83 -2.24 20.07
C ASP A 300 4.52 -3.18 19.07
N ILE A 301 5.86 -3.17 19.07
CA ILE A 301 6.67 -4.00 18.18
C ILE A 301 7.94 -4.44 18.90
N ASP A 302 8.15 -5.76 18.99
CA ASP A 302 9.39 -6.33 19.51
C ASP A 302 10.34 -6.72 18.38
N PHE A 303 11.29 -5.83 18.09
CA PHE A 303 12.37 -6.01 17.11
C PHE A 303 13.63 -6.67 17.69
N THR A 304 13.60 -7.15 18.93
CA THR A 304 14.84 -7.54 19.63
C THR A 304 15.48 -8.76 18.97
N HIS A 305 16.53 -8.54 18.17
CA HIS A 305 17.31 -9.59 17.53
C HIS A 305 18.79 -9.40 17.80
N THR A 306 19.40 -10.38 18.48
CA THR A 306 20.86 -10.45 18.58
C THR A 306 21.37 -11.23 17.38
N LYS A 307 22.01 -10.56 16.42
CA LYS A 307 22.42 -11.19 15.16
C LYS A 307 23.69 -12.01 15.35
N MET A 308 23.56 -13.30 15.69
CA MET A 308 24.65 -14.28 15.54
C MET A 308 24.43 -15.08 14.25
N GLY A 309 25.15 -14.75 13.18
CA GLY A 309 25.16 -15.54 11.93
C GLY A 309 23.78 -15.75 11.27
N ASN A 310 23.48 -17.00 10.85
CA ASN A 310 22.28 -17.44 10.11
C ASN A 310 20.98 -17.49 10.93
N GLN A 311 20.85 -16.70 12.00
CA GLN A 311 19.62 -16.68 12.78
C GLN A 311 18.46 -16.12 11.95
N ARG A 312 17.37 -16.88 11.93
CA ARG A 312 16.12 -16.47 11.29
C ARG A 312 15.47 -15.37 12.12
N VAL A 313 15.07 -14.29 11.46
CA VAL A 313 14.44 -13.13 12.10
C VAL A 313 12.93 -13.39 12.20
N ASN A 314 12.32 -13.07 13.33
CA ASN A 314 10.86 -13.06 13.51
C ASN A 314 10.47 -11.90 14.41
N VAL A 315 9.42 -11.16 14.09
CA VAL A 315 8.99 -9.99 14.87
C VAL A 315 7.66 -10.31 15.53
N ASN A 316 7.43 -9.78 16.73
CA ASN A 316 6.09 -9.75 17.33
C ASN A 316 5.51 -8.35 17.13
N LEU A 317 4.31 -8.29 16.57
CA LEU A 317 3.56 -7.07 16.29
C LEU A 317 2.28 -7.08 17.10
N THR A 318 2.07 -6.07 17.93
CA THR A 318 0.81 -5.89 18.66
C THR A 318 -0.02 -4.79 18.01
N PHE A 319 -1.30 -5.05 17.78
CA PHE A 319 -2.22 -4.07 17.19
C PHE A 319 -3.63 -4.18 17.78
N CYS A 320 -4.41 -3.14 17.58
CA CYS A 320 -5.85 -3.09 17.85
C CYS A 320 -6.60 -2.39 16.71
N PRO A 321 -7.94 -2.53 16.64
CA PRO A 321 -8.75 -1.79 15.67
C PRO A 321 -8.63 -0.27 15.83
N ALA A 322 -8.48 0.47 14.72
CA ALA A 322 -8.36 1.92 14.74
C ALA A 322 -9.66 2.63 15.18
N SER A 323 -10.80 2.04 14.83
CA SER A 323 -12.11 2.57 15.18
C SER A 323 -12.61 2.02 16.52
N ARG A 324 -13.15 2.90 17.36
CA ARG A 324 -13.87 2.49 18.58
C ARG A 324 -15.17 1.71 18.27
N LYS A 325 -15.69 1.83 17.05
CA LYS A 325 -16.89 1.13 16.56
C LYS A 325 -16.52 0.00 15.59
N HIS A 326 -15.57 -0.85 15.96
CA HIS A 326 -15.11 -1.96 15.13
C HIS A 326 -15.93 -3.24 15.31
N GLN A 327 -16.72 -3.35 16.39
CA GLN A 327 -17.52 -4.53 16.65
C GLN A 327 -18.62 -4.67 15.59
N VAL A 328 -18.61 -5.78 14.88
CA VAL A 328 -19.64 -6.14 13.91
C VAL A 328 -20.58 -7.16 14.56
N PHE A 329 -21.88 -6.86 14.58
CA PHE A 329 -22.89 -7.86 14.89
C PHE A 329 -23.13 -8.69 13.63
N ASP A 330 -22.53 -9.89 13.58
CA ASP A 330 -22.82 -10.87 12.54
C ASP A 330 -23.80 -11.92 13.08
N ARG A 331 -24.92 -12.08 12.37
CA ARG A 331 -25.83 -13.19 12.56
C ARG A 331 -25.65 -14.10 11.34
N TYR A 332 -24.87 -15.16 11.52
CA TYR A 332 -24.65 -16.29 10.58
C TYR A 332 -25.99 -16.90 10.10
N SER A 333 -26.78 -16.20 9.28
CA SER A 333 -28.04 -16.65 8.63
C SER A 333 -28.90 -15.53 8.04
N PHE A 334 -28.59 -14.23 8.19
CA PHE A 334 -29.40 -13.18 7.58
C PHE A 334 -28.95 -12.88 6.14
N GLY A 335 -29.54 -13.57 5.16
CA GLY A 335 -29.24 -13.44 3.72
C GLY A 335 -29.76 -12.15 3.05
N GLY A 336 -29.82 -11.04 3.79
CA GLY A 336 -30.25 -9.73 3.29
C GLY A 336 -29.62 -8.64 4.14
N GLY A 337 -28.64 -7.92 3.58
CA GLY A 337 -28.20 -6.67 4.20
C GLY A 337 -29.37 -5.68 4.26
N ILE A 338 -29.34 -4.76 5.22
CA ILE A 338 -30.30 -3.64 5.28
C ILE A 338 -30.28 -2.82 3.98
N PHE A 339 -29.17 -2.89 3.23
CA PHE A 339 -28.99 -2.39 1.87
C PHE A 339 -28.57 -3.55 0.95
N ASP A 340 -29.49 -4.43 0.56
CA ASP A 340 -29.23 -5.43 -0.48
C ASP A 340 -29.67 -4.91 -1.86
N TYR A 341 -29.55 -5.75 -2.90
CA TYR A 341 -29.94 -5.44 -4.29
C TYR A 341 -31.44 -5.13 -4.48
N THR A 342 -32.25 -5.20 -3.42
CA THR A 342 -33.66 -4.79 -3.39
C THR A 342 -33.87 -3.41 -2.79
N PHE A 343 -32.82 -2.80 -2.23
CA PHE A 343 -32.95 -1.58 -1.43
C PHE A 343 -33.27 -0.32 -2.26
N ASP A 344 -32.86 -0.23 -3.53
CA ASP A 344 -33.43 0.77 -4.43
C ASP A 344 -33.09 0.49 -5.90
N ARG A 345 -34.04 0.74 -6.80
CA ARG A 345 -33.85 0.73 -8.28
C ARG A 345 -33.93 2.14 -8.87
N THR A 346 -33.90 3.19 -8.06
CA THR A 346 -34.18 4.58 -8.51
C THR A 346 -32.96 5.49 -8.70
N PHE A 347 -31.74 4.96 -8.63
CA PHE A 347 -30.54 5.68 -9.07
C PHE A 347 -29.96 5.03 -10.33
N GLU A 348 -30.45 5.46 -11.50
CA GLU A 348 -29.76 5.38 -12.81
C GLU A 348 -28.96 6.64 -13.07
#